data_AF-A0A497R3T1-F1
#
_entry.id   AF-A0A497R3T1-F1
#
_cell.length_a   1.000
_cell.length_b   1.000
_cell.length_c   1.000
_cell.angle_alpha   90.00
_cell.angle_beta   90.00
_cell.angle_gamma   90.00
#
_symmetry.space_group_name_H-M   'P 1'
#
loop_
_entity.id
_entity.type
_entity.pdbx_description
1 polymer ?
#
loop_
_entity_poly.entity_id
_entity_poly.type
_entity_poly.pdbx_seq_one_letter_code
_entity_poly.pdbx_strand_id
1 'polypeptide(L)'
;MFFLSPKRRSLFWALSSASSGDPSMIGKDRTNWERFFRAININYDHVWQIPDYSWTLMFSPPIPKFDLSAGPIKNNLFMIGMSLSNRAPADERYYALKPATGEVKDPSRRFDFDFDAIVSLLRKKTKNKDAGAGWITGSCPLMWIYFNKIFEETGESFDLGEDSFIGFAGGWKTFKGLEVPKPQFRARMTEILNIPDKNIRDVYSFTETDVILGECEYHNLHVSPWGDIIIRDVETLEPVKTGEKGLVNIINPLANSYAGVSLLQDDIARIVMEDGCPCGRHGKVVEVFGRAEGAEAKGCGANIADMAGL
;
A
#
# COMPACT_ATOMS: atom_id res chain seq x y z
N MET A 1 -12.24 -0.22 15.08
CA MET A 1 -12.64 1.04 15.79
C MET A 1 -13.67 1.80 14.94
N PHE A 2 -14.74 2.34 15.54
CA PHE A 2 -15.72 3.18 14.81
C PHE A 2 -15.43 4.65 15.09
N PHE A 3 -15.01 5.41 14.09
CA PHE A 3 -14.96 6.86 14.22
C PHE A 3 -16.33 7.41 13.86
N LEU A 4 -16.95 8.12 14.81
CA LEU A 4 -18.29 8.68 14.66
C LEU A 4 -18.28 9.71 13.53
N SER A 5 -18.86 9.34 12.38
CA SER A 5 -19.24 10.27 11.34
C SER A 5 -20.77 10.39 11.30
N PRO A 6 -21.34 11.60 11.12
CA PRO A 6 -22.78 11.75 10.90
C PRO A 6 -23.21 10.95 9.66
N LYS A 7 -23.97 9.86 9.86
CA LYS A 7 -24.40 8.94 8.78
C LYS A 7 -25.05 9.65 7.58
N ARG A 8 -25.67 10.81 7.77
CA ARG A 8 -26.34 11.59 6.71
C ARG A 8 -25.39 12.37 5.80
N ARG A 9 -24.10 12.49 6.12
CA ARG A 9 -23.09 13.22 5.32
C ARG A 9 -21.98 12.35 4.77
N SER A 10 -21.85 11.11 5.23
CA SER A 10 -20.88 10.14 4.69
C SER A 10 -21.35 9.54 3.38
N LEU A 11 -20.59 9.80 2.32
CA LEU A 11 -20.80 9.20 1.00
C LEU A 11 -20.04 7.88 0.85
N PHE A 12 -18.96 7.72 1.61
CA PHE A 12 -18.05 6.59 1.48
C PHE A 12 -17.68 6.05 2.85
N TRP A 13 -17.74 4.75 3.00
CA TRP A 13 -17.34 4.01 4.18
C TRP A 13 -16.08 3.22 3.85
N ALA A 14 -14.93 3.79 4.23
CA ALA A 14 -13.62 3.18 4.03
C ALA A 14 -13.42 2.10 5.10
N LEU A 15 -13.16 0.88 4.65
CA LEU A 15 -12.90 -0.26 5.52
C LEU A 15 -11.40 -0.54 5.59
N SER A 16 -10.90 -0.86 6.79
CA SER A 16 -9.67 -1.64 6.89
C SER A 16 -9.94 -3.05 6.38
N SER A 17 -8.97 -3.66 5.73
CA SER A 17 -8.99 -5.11 5.51
C SER A 17 -8.69 -5.75 6.86
N ALA A 18 -9.74 -6.05 7.63
CA ALA A 18 -9.61 -6.64 8.95
C ALA A 18 -8.86 -7.96 8.89
N SER A 19 -7.77 -8.00 9.63
CA SER A 19 -7.17 -9.18 10.21
C SER A 19 -8.13 -9.82 11.18
N SER A 20 -8.86 -10.87 10.76
CA SER A 20 -9.66 -11.72 11.67
C SER A 20 -10.38 -10.94 12.80
N GLY A 21 -11.31 -10.04 12.45
CA GLY A 21 -12.02 -9.18 13.39
C GLY A 21 -12.99 -8.22 12.69
N ASP A 22 -13.65 -7.33 13.45
CA ASP A 22 -14.50 -6.28 12.88
C ASP A 22 -13.62 -5.20 12.22
N PRO A 23 -13.78 -4.91 10.91
CA PRO A 23 -12.99 -3.89 10.24
C PRO A 23 -13.22 -2.51 10.87
N SER A 24 -12.13 -1.76 11.02
CA SER A 24 -12.26 -0.32 11.21
C SER A 24 -13.00 0.27 10.03
N MET A 25 -14.01 1.08 10.34
CA MET A 25 -14.88 1.66 9.33
C MET A 25 -14.95 3.17 9.56
N ILE A 26 -14.48 3.92 8.57
CA ILE A 26 -14.41 5.39 8.62
C ILE A 26 -15.36 5.97 7.58
N GLY A 27 -16.34 6.75 8.07
CA GLY A 27 -17.23 7.52 7.21
C GLY A 27 -16.53 8.78 6.70
N LYS A 28 -16.28 8.86 5.40
CA LYS A 28 -15.68 10.00 4.72
C LYS A 28 -16.75 10.74 3.88
N ASP A 29 -16.85 12.05 4.06
CA ASP A 29 -17.67 12.92 3.20
C ASP A 29 -16.93 13.26 1.89
N ARG A 30 -17.60 13.99 0.98
CA ARG A 30 -17.01 14.40 -0.30
C ARG A 30 -15.73 15.23 -0.10
N THR A 31 -15.76 16.21 0.81
CA THR A 31 -14.63 17.10 1.06
C THR A 31 -13.41 16.31 1.53
N ASN A 32 -13.59 15.33 2.41
CA ASN A 32 -12.51 14.48 2.89
C ASN A 32 -11.90 13.65 1.75
N TRP A 33 -12.71 13.12 0.82
CA TRP A 33 -12.19 12.39 -0.35
C TRP A 33 -11.48 13.28 -1.35
N GLU A 34 -11.99 14.47 -1.61
CA GLU A 34 -11.31 15.45 -2.48
C GLU A 34 -9.94 15.83 -1.91
N ARG A 35 -9.85 16.02 -0.58
CA ARG A 35 -8.58 16.24 0.13
C ARG A 35 -7.65 15.03 0.04
N PHE A 36 -8.16 13.83 0.33
CA PHE A 36 -7.38 12.60 0.27
C PHE A 36 -6.84 12.31 -1.13
N PHE A 37 -7.65 12.54 -2.18
CA PHE A 37 -7.21 12.36 -3.57
C PHE A 37 -6.11 13.36 -3.95
N ARG A 38 -6.23 14.63 -3.55
CA ARG A 38 -5.16 15.61 -3.74
C ARG A 38 -3.89 15.19 -3.01
N ALA A 39 -4.02 14.75 -1.77
CA ALA A 39 -2.92 14.23 -0.95
C ALA A 39 -2.22 13.02 -1.60
N ILE A 40 -2.97 12.06 -2.16
CA ILE A 40 -2.39 10.94 -2.91
C ILE A 40 -1.57 11.43 -4.11
N ASN A 41 -2.13 12.35 -4.91
CA ASN A 41 -1.41 12.84 -6.09
C ASN A 41 -0.13 13.58 -5.71
N ILE A 42 -0.16 14.42 -4.67
CA ILE A 42 1.05 15.10 -4.17
C ILE A 42 2.07 14.07 -3.67
N ASN A 43 1.65 12.98 -3.03
CA ASN A 43 2.56 11.88 -2.68
C ASN A 43 3.19 11.26 -3.93
N TYR A 44 2.39 10.91 -4.94
CA TYR A 44 2.89 10.31 -6.17
C TYR A 44 3.93 11.20 -6.84
N ASP A 45 3.67 12.50 -6.93
CA ASP A 45 4.50 13.42 -7.70
C ASP A 45 5.74 13.89 -6.92
N HIS A 46 5.63 14.09 -5.61
CA HIS A 46 6.69 14.76 -4.82
C HIS A 46 7.38 13.88 -3.78
N VAL A 47 6.64 12.96 -3.15
CA VAL A 47 7.20 12.07 -2.12
C VAL A 47 7.76 10.83 -2.80
N TRP A 48 6.91 10.08 -3.50
CA TRP A 48 7.28 8.85 -4.18
C TRP A 48 7.90 9.07 -5.54
N GLN A 49 7.72 10.26 -6.14
CA GLN A 49 8.21 10.59 -7.48
C GLN A 49 8.00 9.42 -8.45
N ILE A 50 6.78 8.87 -8.48
CA ILE A 50 6.43 7.79 -9.41
C ILE A 50 6.56 8.39 -10.82
N PRO A 51 7.39 7.80 -11.70
CA PRO A 51 7.48 8.24 -13.09
C PRO A 51 6.14 8.14 -13.79
N ASP A 52 5.97 8.86 -14.90
CA ASP A 52 4.79 8.65 -15.75
C ASP A 52 4.74 7.19 -16.22
N TYR A 53 3.62 6.52 -15.94
CA TYR A 53 3.42 5.11 -16.26
C TYR A 53 2.27 4.95 -17.25
N SER A 54 2.45 4.02 -18.18
CA SER A 54 1.48 3.74 -19.25
C SER A 54 0.57 2.56 -18.92
N TRP A 55 0.94 1.74 -17.94
CA TRP A 55 0.17 0.56 -17.53
C TRP A 55 0.39 0.22 -16.06
N THR A 56 -0.53 -0.55 -15.49
CA THR A 56 -0.43 -1.02 -14.09
C THR A 56 -0.66 -2.51 -13.95
N LEU A 57 0.08 -3.17 -13.06
CA LEU A 57 -0.19 -4.54 -12.63
C LEU A 57 -0.47 -4.55 -11.12
N MET A 58 -1.70 -4.87 -10.76
CA MET A 58 -2.16 -4.87 -9.36
C MET A 58 -2.26 -6.30 -8.82
N PHE A 59 -1.53 -6.60 -7.75
CA PHE A 59 -1.64 -7.82 -6.96
C PHE A 59 -2.87 -7.75 -6.03
N SER A 60 -4.02 -7.68 -6.68
CA SER A 60 -5.36 -7.56 -6.11
C SER A 60 -6.38 -8.15 -7.10
N PRO A 61 -7.64 -8.39 -6.69
CA PRO A 61 -8.72 -8.63 -7.64
C PRO A 61 -9.05 -7.36 -8.45
N PRO A 62 -9.84 -7.47 -9.54
CA PRO A 62 -10.31 -6.32 -10.30
C PRO A 62 -10.99 -5.29 -9.42
N ILE A 63 -10.57 -4.03 -9.56
CA ILE A 63 -11.06 -2.93 -8.74
C ILE A 63 -12.30 -2.32 -9.42
N PRO A 64 -13.45 -2.22 -8.72
CA PRO A 64 -14.61 -1.54 -9.26
C PRO A 64 -14.34 -0.06 -9.53
N LYS A 65 -14.98 0.50 -10.57
CA LYS A 65 -14.97 1.94 -10.81
C LYS A 65 -15.82 2.64 -9.74
N PHE A 66 -15.21 3.56 -9.00
CA PHE A 66 -15.92 4.43 -8.07
C PHE A 66 -16.03 5.84 -8.63
N ASP A 67 -17.13 6.51 -8.28
CA ASP A 67 -17.35 7.93 -8.58
C ASP A 67 -17.80 8.62 -7.29
N LEU A 68 -17.21 9.78 -7.00
CA LEU A 68 -17.54 10.63 -5.85
C LEU A 68 -18.99 11.13 -5.86
N SER A 69 -19.71 11.00 -6.98
CA SER A 69 -21.15 11.29 -7.11
C SER A 69 -22.07 10.13 -6.69
N ALA A 70 -21.59 8.89 -6.72
CA ALA A 70 -22.35 7.72 -6.33
C ALA A 70 -22.27 7.50 -4.82
N GLY A 71 -23.40 7.23 -4.14
CA GLY A 71 -23.35 6.96 -2.70
C GLY A 71 -24.67 6.50 -2.08
N PRO A 72 -24.60 5.83 -0.89
CA PRO A 72 -23.38 5.53 -0.14
C PRO A 72 -22.60 4.29 -0.64
N ILE A 73 -21.27 4.39 -0.73
CA ILE A 73 -20.35 3.31 -1.11
C ILE A 73 -19.64 2.77 0.13
N LYS A 74 -19.48 1.45 0.23
CA LYS A 74 -18.73 0.79 1.33
C LYS A 74 -17.69 -0.17 0.74
N ASN A 75 -16.40 0.13 0.91
CA ASN A 75 -15.31 -0.70 0.37
C ASN A 75 -13.96 -0.42 1.06
N ASN A 76 -12.93 -1.21 0.74
CA ASN A 76 -11.57 -1.05 1.23
C ASN A 76 -10.95 0.28 0.75
N LEU A 77 -10.23 0.98 1.64
CA LEU A 77 -9.57 2.27 1.32
C LEU A 77 -8.62 2.16 0.13
N PHE A 78 -7.83 1.09 0.04
CA PHE A 78 -6.91 0.83 -1.08
C PHE A 78 -7.67 0.72 -2.39
N MET A 79 -8.77 -0.03 -2.43
CA MET A 79 -9.57 -0.19 -3.65
C MET A 79 -10.19 1.12 -4.10
N ILE A 80 -10.73 1.92 -3.16
CA ILE A 80 -11.30 3.22 -3.50
C ILE A 80 -10.19 4.18 -3.97
N GLY A 81 -9.06 4.22 -3.26
CA GLY A 81 -7.89 5.03 -3.61
C GLY A 81 -7.42 4.71 -5.02
N MET A 82 -7.07 3.45 -5.30
CA MET A 82 -6.58 3.00 -6.60
C MET A 82 -7.59 3.21 -7.74
N SER A 83 -8.90 3.03 -7.50
CA SER A 83 -9.92 3.30 -8.52
C SER A 83 -9.90 4.76 -8.97
N LEU A 84 -9.70 5.68 -8.01
CA LEU A 84 -9.74 7.13 -8.23
C LEU A 84 -8.38 7.71 -8.66
N SER A 85 -7.26 7.15 -8.20
CA SER A 85 -5.91 7.71 -8.39
C SER A 85 -5.04 7.01 -9.43
N ASN A 86 -5.41 5.82 -9.89
CA ASN A 86 -4.66 5.14 -10.96
C ASN A 86 -4.81 5.92 -12.27
N ARG A 87 -3.67 6.41 -12.79
CA ARG A 87 -3.58 7.27 -13.98
C ARG A 87 -3.47 6.48 -15.30
N ALA A 88 -3.25 5.17 -15.25
CA ALA A 88 -3.15 4.35 -16.46
C ALA A 88 -4.51 4.27 -17.19
N PRO A 89 -4.52 4.14 -18.53
CA PRO A 89 -5.71 3.84 -19.31
C PRO A 89 -6.44 2.61 -18.77
N ALA A 90 -7.77 2.58 -18.82
CA ALA A 90 -8.56 1.52 -18.19
C ALA A 90 -8.27 0.12 -18.76
N ASP A 91 -7.93 0.04 -20.04
CA ASP A 91 -7.52 -1.15 -20.79
C ASP A 91 -6.05 -1.57 -20.55
N GLU A 92 -5.26 -0.71 -19.91
CA GLU A 92 -3.88 -0.97 -19.47
C GLU A 92 -3.77 -1.14 -17.94
N ARG A 93 -4.90 -1.50 -17.28
CA ARG A 93 -4.96 -1.89 -15.86
C ARG A 93 -5.14 -3.39 -15.74
N TYR A 94 -4.07 -4.08 -15.33
CA TYR A 94 -4.03 -5.52 -15.18
C TYR A 94 -4.12 -5.91 -13.70
N TYR A 95 -4.73 -7.07 -13.44
CA TYR A 95 -4.96 -7.59 -12.09
C TYR A 95 -4.43 -9.02 -12.00
N ALA A 96 -3.67 -9.31 -10.96
CA ALA A 96 -3.04 -10.62 -10.76
C ALA A 96 -4.01 -11.69 -10.26
N LEU A 97 -5.14 -11.28 -9.67
CA LEU A 97 -6.11 -12.19 -9.09
C LEU A 97 -7.41 -12.19 -9.90
N LYS A 98 -7.99 -13.37 -10.11
CA LYS A 98 -9.32 -13.59 -10.69
C LYS A 98 -10.23 -14.30 -9.69
N PRO A 99 -11.57 -14.19 -9.80
CA PRO A 99 -12.48 -14.97 -8.97
C PRO A 99 -12.12 -16.46 -9.03
N ALA A 100 -12.10 -17.13 -7.87
CA ALA A 100 -11.79 -18.54 -7.81
C ALA A 100 -12.84 -19.36 -8.59
N THR A 101 -12.37 -20.37 -9.32
CA THR A 101 -13.23 -21.27 -10.09
C THR A 101 -12.98 -22.74 -9.70
N GLY A 102 -13.99 -23.60 -9.89
CA GLY A 102 -13.92 -25.01 -9.54
C GLY A 102 -14.43 -25.35 -8.13
N GLU A 103 -14.10 -26.56 -7.67
CA GLU A 103 -14.59 -27.09 -6.39
C GLU A 103 -13.93 -26.35 -5.21
N VAL A 104 -14.74 -25.71 -4.37
CA VAL A 104 -14.29 -24.92 -3.22
C VAL A 104 -13.97 -25.87 -2.06
N LYS A 105 -12.70 -26.26 -1.93
CA LYS A 105 -12.20 -27.07 -0.80
C LYS A 105 -11.98 -26.25 0.47
N ASP A 106 -11.69 -24.96 0.34
CA ASP A 106 -11.50 -24.01 1.42
C ASP A 106 -12.56 -22.89 1.30
N PRO A 107 -13.47 -22.74 2.27
CA PRO A 107 -14.50 -21.71 2.26
C PRO A 107 -13.96 -20.26 2.25
N SER A 108 -12.69 -20.07 2.63
CA SER A 108 -12.04 -18.76 2.67
C SER A 108 -11.45 -18.34 1.32
N ARG A 109 -11.20 -19.29 0.40
CA ARG A 109 -10.67 -19.03 -0.95
C ARG A 109 -11.71 -18.32 -1.81
N ARG A 110 -11.38 -17.10 -2.24
CA ARG A 110 -12.21 -16.23 -3.09
C ARG A 110 -11.56 -15.92 -4.43
N PHE A 111 -10.23 -15.98 -4.50
CA PHE A 111 -9.49 -15.60 -5.69
C PHE A 111 -8.40 -16.61 -6.04
N ASP A 112 -8.06 -16.66 -7.32
CA ASP A 112 -6.94 -17.42 -7.87
C ASP A 112 -5.95 -16.47 -8.54
N PHE A 113 -4.67 -16.81 -8.47
CA PHE A 113 -3.66 -16.12 -9.26
C PHE A 113 -3.76 -16.50 -10.73
N ASP A 114 -3.79 -15.50 -11.61
CA ASP A 114 -3.89 -15.69 -13.05
C ASP A 114 -2.52 -15.87 -13.70
N PHE A 115 -1.87 -16.99 -13.40
CA PHE A 115 -0.46 -17.24 -13.75
C PHE A 115 -0.17 -17.00 -15.23
N ASP A 116 -0.91 -17.66 -16.13
CA ASP A 116 -0.67 -17.56 -17.58
C ASP A 116 -0.87 -16.14 -18.11
N ALA A 117 -1.89 -15.42 -17.60
CA ALA A 117 -2.15 -14.04 -17.99
C ALA A 117 -1.02 -13.10 -17.56
N ILE A 118 -0.50 -13.27 -16.35
CA ILE A 118 0.59 -12.43 -15.83
C ILE A 118 1.90 -12.72 -16.56
N VAL A 119 2.25 -13.99 -16.77
CA VAL A 119 3.45 -14.34 -17.56
C VAL A 119 3.34 -13.79 -18.99
N SER A 120 2.18 -13.94 -19.63
CA SER A 120 1.93 -13.39 -20.97
C SER A 120 2.07 -11.87 -21.01
N LEU A 121 1.53 -11.16 -20.01
CA LEU A 121 1.68 -9.71 -19.86
C LEU A 121 3.14 -9.31 -19.72
N LEU A 122 3.89 -9.94 -18.81
CA LEU A 122 5.30 -9.62 -18.57
C LEU A 122 6.14 -9.85 -19.83
N ARG A 123 5.93 -10.97 -20.55
CA ARG A 123 6.57 -11.24 -21.85
C ARG A 123 6.19 -10.19 -22.89
N LYS A 124 4.92 -9.78 -22.96
CA LYS A 124 4.45 -8.73 -23.88
C LYS A 124 5.13 -7.39 -23.60
N LYS A 125 5.18 -6.97 -22.33
CA LYS A 125 5.80 -5.70 -21.92
C LYS A 125 7.33 -5.72 -22.10
N THR A 126 7.97 -6.85 -21.82
CA THR A 126 9.41 -7.05 -22.08
C THR A 126 9.76 -6.92 -23.57
N LYS A 127 8.92 -7.46 -24.46
CA LYS A 127 9.18 -7.41 -25.92
C LYS A 127 8.87 -6.05 -26.55
N ASN A 128 7.95 -5.29 -25.97
CA ASN A 128 7.53 -4.00 -26.51
C ASN A 128 8.26 -2.85 -25.79
N LYS A 129 9.38 -2.40 -26.37
CA LYS A 129 10.17 -1.26 -25.87
C LYS A 129 9.38 0.05 -25.81
N ASP A 130 8.31 0.18 -26.61
CA ASP A 130 7.43 1.35 -26.64
C ASP A 130 6.25 1.24 -25.67
N ALA A 131 6.19 0.21 -24.83
CA ALA A 131 5.09 0.01 -23.87
C ALA A 131 5.03 1.05 -22.75
N GLY A 132 6.08 1.87 -22.60
CA GLY A 132 6.26 2.80 -21.50
C GLY A 132 6.48 2.12 -20.14
N ALA A 133 6.74 2.92 -19.12
CA ALA A 133 6.93 2.44 -17.76
C ALA A 133 5.65 1.79 -17.20
N GLY A 134 5.83 0.72 -16.41
CA GLY A 134 4.77 0.07 -15.67
C GLY A 134 4.81 0.42 -14.19
N TRP A 135 3.65 0.53 -13.55
CA TRP A 135 3.55 0.57 -12.10
C TRP A 135 2.95 -0.72 -11.54
N ILE A 136 3.74 -1.46 -10.80
CA ILE A 136 3.34 -2.70 -10.11
C ILE A 136 3.03 -2.37 -8.65
N THR A 137 1.87 -2.80 -8.16
CA THR A 137 1.41 -2.50 -6.80
C THR A 137 0.50 -3.59 -6.23
N GLY A 138 0.17 -3.52 -4.94
CA GLY A 138 -0.72 -4.46 -4.25
C GLY A 138 -0.06 -5.16 -3.07
N SER A 139 -0.49 -6.39 -2.79
CA SER A 139 -0.01 -7.16 -1.62
C SER A 139 1.44 -7.61 -1.78
N CYS A 140 2.33 -7.16 -0.87
CA CYS A 140 3.73 -7.57 -0.83
C CYS A 140 3.91 -9.10 -0.70
N PRO A 141 3.21 -9.81 0.21
CA PRO A 141 3.28 -11.27 0.28
C PRO A 141 2.90 -11.97 -1.03
N LEU A 142 1.88 -11.47 -1.74
CA LEU A 142 1.46 -12.06 -3.02
C LEU A 142 2.50 -11.81 -4.12
N MET A 143 3.03 -10.60 -4.21
CA MET A 143 4.12 -10.29 -5.13
C MET A 143 5.31 -11.20 -4.89
N TRP A 144 5.73 -11.33 -3.63
CA TRP A 144 6.83 -12.21 -3.26
C TRP A 144 6.57 -13.65 -3.70
N ILE A 145 5.44 -14.25 -3.33
CA ILE A 145 5.14 -15.64 -3.69
C ILE A 145 5.08 -15.83 -5.20
N TYR A 146 4.31 -15.00 -5.90
CA TYR A 146 3.98 -15.29 -7.28
C TYR A 146 5.06 -14.88 -8.26
N PHE A 147 5.83 -13.83 -8.00
CA PHE A 147 7.01 -13.55 -8.81
C PHE A 147 8.08 -14.64 -8.64
N ASN A 148 8.31 -15.12 -7.41
CA ASN A 148 9.19 -16.29 -7.20
C ASN A 148 8.68 -17.52 -7.96
N LYS A 149 7.38 -17.83 -7.85
CA LYS A 149 6.75 -18.93 -8.58
C LYS A 149 6.93 -18.80 -10.10
N ILE A 150 6.70 -17.60 -10.65
CA ILE A 150 6.91 -17.32 -12.08
C ILE A 150 8.38 -17.61 -12.46
N PHE A 151 9.33 -17.10 -11.69
CA PHE A 151 10.75 -17.30 -11.97
C PHE A 151 11.15 -18.78 -11.87
N GLU A 152 10.67 -19.51 -10.87
CA GLU A 152 10.94 -20.94 -10.68
C GLU A 152 10.36 -21.80 -11.81
N GLU A 153 9.15 -21.49 -12.29
CA GLU A 153 8.48 -22.29 -13.33
C GLU A 153 8.92 -21.92 -14.76
N THR A 154 9.30 -20.68 -15.00
CA THR A 154 9.67 -20.20 -16.36
C THR A 154 11.19 -20.10 -16.57
N GLY A 155 11.96 -19.88 -15.52
CA GLY A 155 13.38 -19.52 -15.61
C GLY A 155 13.64 -18.16 -16.27
N GLU A 156 12.61 -17.31 -16.42
CA GLU A 156 12.69 -16.03 -17.12
C GLU A 156 12.82 -14.84 -16.16
N SER A 157 13.65 -13.88 -16.55
CA SER A 157 13.59 -12.49 -16.07
C SER A 157 12.94 -11.61 -17.14
N PHE A 158 12.24 -10.57 -16.71
CA PHE A 158 11.44 -9.70 -17.55
C PHE A 158 11.99 -8.28 -17.50
N ASP A 159 12.56 -7.77 -18.58
CA ASP A 159 13.04 -6.40 -18.64
C ASP A 159 11.89 -5.41 -18.82
N LEU A 160 11.41 -4.82 -17.73
CA LEU A 160 10.30 -3.85 -17.74
C LEU A 160 10.77 -2.39 -17.92
N GLY A 161 12.07 -2.16 -18.10
CA GLY A 161 12.65 -0.83 -18.27
C GLY A 161 12.94 -0.09 -16.97
N GLU A 162 13.92 0.82 -17.02
CA GLU A 162 14.48 1.52 -15.85
C GLU A 162 13.52 2.50 -15.17
N ASP A 163 12.47 2.92 -15.86
CA ASP A 163 11.46 3.84 -15.34
C ASP A 163 10.25 3.11 -14.73
N SER A 164 10.18 1.78 -14.88
CA SER A 164 9.15 0.99 -14.21
C SER A 164 9.33 1.02 -12.70
N PHE A 165 8.22 0.92 -11.99
CA PHE A 165 8.14 1.19 -10.55
C PHE A 165 7.36 0.10 -9.83
N ILE A 166 7.81 -0.25 -8.63
CA ILE A 166 7.08 -1.11 -7.70
C ILE A 166 6.80 -0.28 -6.45
N GLY A 167 5.51 -0.04 -6.18
CA GLY A 167 5.07 0.63 -4.96
C GLY A 167 4.05 -0.22 -4.24
N PHE A 168 4.26 -0.53 -2.96
CA PHE A 168 3.35 -1.38 -2.19
C PHE A 168 2.94 -0.73 -0.89
N ALA A 169 1.69 -0.98 -0.50
CA ALA A 169 1.13 -0.62 0.78
C ALA A 169 0.50 -1.87 1.39
N GLY A 170 0.99 -2.33 2.53
CA GLY A 170 0.44 -3.48 3.25
C GLY A 170 1.49 -4.47 3.75
N GLY A 171 1.20 -5.10 4.89
CA GLY A 171 2.17 -5.80 5.74
C GLY A 171 3.16 -6.75 5.03
N TRP A 172 4.42 -6.65 5.47
CA TRP A 172 5.58 -7.44 5.05
C TRP A 172 5.61 -8.89 5.56
N LYS A 173 4.65 -9.25 6.42
CA LYS A 173 4.52 -10.60 6.96
C LYS A 173 3.89 -11.52 5.92
N THR A 174 4.60 -12.58 5.57
CA THR A 174 4.08 -13.69 4.78
C THR A 174 3.12 -14.55 5.61
N PHE A 175 2.37 -15.40 4.90
CA PHE A 175 1.44 -16.45 5.33
C PHE A 175 1.92 -17.27 6.54
N LYS A 176 3.22 -17.54 6.65
CA LYS A 176 3.84 -18.33 7.73
C LYS A 176 4.37 -17.49 8.89
N GLY A 177 4.03 -16.20 8.95
CA GLY A 177 4.59 -15.25 9.92
C GLY A 177 6.04 -14.86 9.65
N LEU A 178 6.62 -15.31 8.53
CA LEU A 178 7.97 -14.90 8.11
C LEU A 178 7.89 -13.52 7.47
N GLU A 179 8.63 -12.57 8.00
CA GLU A 179 8.83 -11.28 7.37
C GLU A 179 9.90 -11.43 6.29
N VAL A 180 9.59 -11.04 5.05
CA VAL A 180 10.63 -10.95 4.01
C VAL A 180 11.40 -9.66 4.27
N PRO A 181 12.72 -9.72 4.54
CA PRO A 181 13.51 -8.52 4.71
C PRO A 181 13.41 -7.63 3.47
N LYS A 182 13.12 -6.33 3.64
CA LYS A 182 12.98 -5.39 2.52
C LYS A 182 14.13 -5.46 1.50
N PRO A 183 15.42 -5.53 1.91
CA PRO A 183 16.52 -5.63 0.94
C PRO A 183 16.47 -6.91 0.11
N GLN A 184 16.04 -8.03 0.69
CA GLN A 184 15.88 -9.29 -0.03
C GLN A 184 14.72 -9.22 -1.02
N PHE A 185 13.61 -8.61 -0.63
CA PHE A 185 12.48 -8.37 -1.54
C PHE A 185 12.92 -7.56 -2.75
N ARG A 186 13.59 -6.42 -2.52
CA ARG A 186 14.04 -5.54 -3.60
C ARG A 186 15.02 -6.23 -4.54
N ALA A 187 16.05 -6.89 -4.00
CA ALA A 187 17.02 -7.63 -4.81
C ALA A 187 16.35 -8.70 -5.69
N ARG A 188 15.36 -9.42 -5.14
CA ARG A 188 14.63 -10.45 -5.88
C ARG A 188 13.72 -9.85 -6.96
N MET A 189 13.04 -8.74 -6.67
CA MET A 189 12.23 -8.06 -7.68
C MET A 189 13.10 -7.46 -8.78
N THR A 190 14.29 -6.92 -8.46
CA THR A 190 15.26 -6.48 -9.46
C THR A 190 15.74 -7.64 -10.33
N GLU A 191 16.04 -8.81 -9.76
CA GLU A 191 16.44 -10.00 -10.51
C GLU A 191 15.34 -10.48 -11.49
N ILE A 192 14.09 -10.51 -11.03
CA ILE A 192 12.98 -11.05 -11.82
C ILE A 192 12.45 -10.05 -12.84
N LEU A 193 12.39 -8.76 -12.50
CA LEU A 193 11.67 -7.72 -13.26
C LEU A 193 12.58 -6.65 -13.88
N ASN A 194 13.89 -6.74 -13.65
CA ASN A 194 14.89 -5.75 -14.06
C ASN A 194 14.53 -4.31 -13.65
N ILE A 195 13.75 -4.14 -12.59
CA ILE A 195 13.39 -2.83 -12.05
C ILE A 195 14.51 -2.38 -11.11
N PRO A 196 15.06 -1.16 -11.27
CA PRO A 196 16.10 -0.66 -10.38
C PRO A 196 15.65 -0.63 -8.92
N ASP A 197 16.53 -1.02 -7.99
CA ASP A 197 16.26 -1.03 -6.54
C ASP A 197 15.66 0.29 -6.05
N LYS A 198 16.16 1.43 -6.53
CA LYS A 198 15.65 2.79 -6.23
C LYS A 198 14.19 3.04 -6.61
N ASN A 199 13.58 2.18 -7.45
CA ASN A 199 12.18 2.26 -7.88
C ASN A 199 11.29 1.24 -7.18
N ILE A 200 11.80 0.52 -6.18
CA ILE A 200 11.06 -0.46 -5.39
C ILE A 200 10.87 0.12 -3.99
N ARG A 201 9.75 0.84 -3.80
CA ARG A 201 9.52 1.72 -2.63
C ARG A 201 8.32 1.28 -1.79
N ASP A 202 8.51 1.30 -0.48
CA ASP A 202 7.48 1.02 0.49
C ASP A 202 6.60 2.24 0.81
N VAL A 203 5.40 1.94 1.27
CA VAL A 203 4.38 2.89 1.69
C VAL A 203 3.76 2.43 3.00
N TYR A 204 3.67 3.36 3.94
CA TYR A 204 3.01 3.13 5.22
C TYR A 204 1.81 4.06 5.40
N SER A 205 0.64 3.48 5.67
CA SER A 205 -0.58 4.20 6.03
C SER A 205 -1.60 3.21 6.62
N PHE A 206 -2.68 3.72 7.18
CA PHE A 206 -3.77 2.93 7.77
C PHE A 206 -5.11 3.64 7.55
N THR A 207 -6.22 2.91 7.66
CA THR A 207 -7.56 3.36 7.21
C THR A 207 -8.02 4.66 7.88
N GLU A 208 -7.64 4.84 9.14
CA GLU A 208 -8.02 5.95 9.99
C GLU A 208 -7.36 7.27 9.58
N THR A 209 -6.30 7.26 8.76
CA THR A 209 -5.58 8.48 8.38
C THR A 209 -5.70 8.80 6.89
N ASP A 210 -5.52 10.07 6.55
CA ASP A 210 -5.31 10.57 5.18
C ASP A 210 -3.83 10.92 4.93
N VAL A 211 -2.96 10.70 5.92
CA VAL A 211 -1.51 10.87 5.81
C VAL A 211 -0.89 9.57 5.34
N ILE A 212 -0.06 9.67 4.30
CA ILE A 212 0.62 8.52 3.71
C ILE A 212 2.13 8.75 3.81
N LEU A 213 2.85 7.79 4.34
CA LEU A 213 4.31 7.81 4.43
C LEU A 213 4.89 7.06 3.24
N GLY A 214 5.98 7.57 2.68
CA GLY A 214 6.55 7.09 1.42
C GLY A 214 8.05 6.98 1.41
N GLU A 215 8.59 5.85 0.95
CA GLU A 215 10.02 5.74 0.73
C GLU A 215 10.47 6.63 -0.45
N CYS A 216 11.63 7.25 -0.30
CA CYS A 216 12.36 7.87 -1.42
C CYS A 216 13.30 6.86 -2.11
N GLU A 217 14.05 7.31 -3.10
CA GLU A 217 15.04 6.53 -3.84
C GLU A 217 16.19 5.96 -2.98
N TYR A 218 16.38 6.49 -1.75
CA TYR A 218 17.32 5.98 -0.75
C TYR A 218 16.65 5.10 0.32
N HIS A 219 15.39 4.71 0.11
CA HIS A 219 14.60 3.88 1.03
C HIS A 219 14.32 4.52 2.39
N ASN A 220 14.41 5.85 2.49
CA ASN A 220 14.01 6.60 3.67
C ASN A 220 12.50 6.88 3.61
N LEU A 221 11.75 6.45 4.61
CA LEU A 221 10.29 6.60 4.68
C LEU A 221 9.90 7.99 5.20
N HIS A 222 9.53 8.88 4.30
CA HIS A 222 9.17 10.27 4.58
C HIS A 222 7.72 10.42 5.02
N VAL A 223 7.49 11.32 5.96
CA VAL A 223 6.15 11.84 6.28
C VAL A 223 5.69 12.81 5.20
N SER A 224 4.42 12.67 4.79
CA SER A 224 3.81 13.60 3.83
C SER A 224 3.92 15.06 4.32
N PRO A 225 4.18 16.05 3.44
CA PRO A 225 4.39 17.45 3.82
C PRO A 225 3.26 18.14 4.59
N TRP A 226 2.03 17.63 4.52
CA TRP A 226 0.88 18.16 5.26
C TRP A 226 0.60 17.41 6.56
N GLY A 227 1.20 16.24 6.78
CA GLY A 227 1.02 15.47 8.00
C GLY A 227 2.17 15.70 8.96
N ASP A 228 1.98 15.27 10.20
CA ASP A 228 3.10 15.13 11.13
C ASP A 228 3.04 13.79 11.86
N ILE A 229 4.18 13.36 12.40
CA ILE A 229 4.31 12.19 13.26
C ILE A 229 4.98 12.57 14.58
N ILE A 230 4.41 12.04 15.64
CA ILE A 230 4.97 12.06 17.00
C ILE A 230 5.20 10.60 17.38
N ILE A 231 6.39 10.29 17.89
CA ILE A 231 6.65 9.00 18.52
C ILE A 231 6.43 9.18 20.01
N ARG A 232 5.61 8.32 20.61
CA ARG A 232 5.22 8.42 22.02
C ARG A 232 5.71 7.23 22.82
N ASP A 233 6.16 7.49 24.03
CA ASP A 233 6.54 6.44 24.97
C ASP A 233 5.34 5.51 25.23
N VAL A 234 5.62 4.20 25.32
CA VAL A 234 4.57 3.18 25.38
C VAL A 234 3.80 3.19 26.72
N GLU A 235 4.40 3.71 27.79
CA GLU A 235 3.79 3.72 29.13
C GLU A 235 3.20 5.09 29.47
N THR A 236 3.95 6.15 29.21
CA THR A 236 3.60 7.53 29.60
C THR A 236 2.84 8.29 28.52
N LEU A 237 2.91 7.83 27.27
CA LEU A 237 2.40 8.52 26.07
C LEU A 237 3.05 9.89 25.81
N GLU A 238 4.10 10.27 26.54
CA GLU A 238 4.84 11.50 26.28
C GLU A 238 5.67 11.38 24.99
N PRO A 239 5.89 12.48 24.23
CA PRO A 239 6.76 12.45 23.06
C PRO A 239 8.19 12.03 23.42
N VAL A 240 8.75 11.11 22.65
CA VAL A 240 10.16 10.67 22.78
C VAL A 240 11.08 11.45 21.85
N LYS A 241 12.38 11.39 22.09
CA LYS A 241 13.39 12.07 21.27
C LYS A 241 13.64 11.35 19.96
N THR A 242 14.19 12.06 18.97
CA THR A 242 14.70 11.44 17.74
C THR A 242 15.65 10.29 18.05
N GLY A 243 15.45 9.15 17.38
CA GLY A 243 16.18 7.91 17.59
C GLY A 243 15.53 6.94 18.59
N GLU A 244 14.65 7.40 19.48
CA GLU A 244 13.95 6.57 20.46
C GLU A 244 12.73 5.88 19.83
N LYS A 245 12.45 4.64 20.26
CA LYS A 245 11.31 3.85 19.78
C LYS A 245 10.07 4.14 20.63
N GLY A 246 8.91 4.14 20.00
CA GLY A 246 7.63 4.28 20.69
C GLY A 246 6.45 4.10 19.75
N LEU A 247 5.25 4.36 20.26
CA LEU A 247 3.99 4.29 19.53
C LEU A 247 3.92 5.38 18.46
N VAL A 248 3.41 5.01 17.29
CA VAL A 248 3.11 5.95 16.20
C VAL A 248 1.89 6.79 16.56
N ASN A 249 2.07 8.11 16.64
CA ASN A 249 0.96 9.06 16.67
C ASN A 249 1.00 9.97 15.42
N ILE A 250 0.03 9.80 14.52
CA ILE A 250 -0.13 10.61 13.31
C ILE A 250 -1.00 11.83 13.59
N ILE A 251 -0.54 12.99 13.13
CA ILE A 251 -1.30 14.23 13.06
C ILE A 251 -1.80 14.42 11.63
N ASN A 252 -3.11 14.31 11.42
CA ASN A 252 -3.78 14.38 10.13
C ASN A 252 -4.68 15.63 10.05
N PRO A 253 -4.21 16.74 9.45
CA PRO A 253 -5.05 17.94 9.31
C PRO A 253 -6.11 17.84 8.22
N LEU A 254 -6.14 16.75 7.43
CA LEU A 254 -7.11 16.60 6.34
C LEU A 254 -8.46 16.06 6.80
N ALA A 255 -8.51 15.43 7.98
CA ALA A 255 -9.72 14.87 8.57
C ALA A 255 -10.82 15.95 8.69
N ASN A 256 -11.95 15.73 8.02
CA ASN A 256 -13.08 16.67 7.97
C ASN A 256 -14.36 16.07 8.56
N SER A 257 -14.69 14.85 8.17
CA SER A 257 -15.97 14.20 8.50
C SER A 257 -15.91 13.23 9.67
N TYR A 258 -14.73 13.07 10.27
CA TYR A 258 -14.49 12.16 11.39
C TYR A 258 -13.41 12.73 12.32
N ALA A 259 -13.37 12.27 13.57
CA ALA A 259 -12.41 12.72 14.57
C ALA A 259 -11.02 12.08 14.36
N GLY A 260 -10.39 12.39 13.22
CA GLY A 260 -9.13 11.78 12.76
C GLY A 260 -7.89 12.64 12.90
N VAL A 261 -7.95 13.77 13.62
CA VAL A 261 -6.87 14.76 13.63
C VAL A 261 -5.60 14.26 14.33
N SER A 262 -5.75 13.53 15.43
CA SER A 262 -4.63 12.90 16.14
C SER A 262 -4.96 11.44 16.39
N LEU A 263 -4.17 10.56 15.79
CA LEU A 263 -4.42 9.12 15.78
C LEU A 263 -3.22 8.41 16.38
N LEU A 264 -3.42 7.76 17.53
CA LEU A 264 -2.45 6.83 18.10
C LEU A 264 -2.66 5.46 17.46
N GLN A 265 -1.56 4.80 17.10
CA GLN A 265 -1.53 3.45 16.59
C GLN A 265 -0.64 2.57 17.47
N ASP A 266 -0.94 1.29 17.46
CA ASP A 266 -0.18 0.27 18.18
C ASP A 266 1.09 -0.15 17.40
N ASP A 267 1.44 0.57 16.32
CA ASP A 267 2.69 0.37 15.60
C ASP A 267 3.85 1.06 16.33
N ILE A 268 4.98 0.36 16.41
CA ILE A 268 6.23 0.86 16.96
C ILE A 268 7.08 1.43 15.84
N ALA A 269 7.53 2.66 16.02
CA ALA A 269 8.43 3.34 15.10
C ALA A 269 9.44 4.21 15.84
N ARG A 270 10.40 4.76 15.11
CA ARG A 270 11.27 5.85 15.57
C ARG A 270 11.42 6.91 14.49
N ILE A 271 11.65 8.15 14.88
CA ILE A 271 12.16 9.18 13.96
C ILE A 271 13.65 8.93 13.78
N VAL A 272 14.08 8.76 12.54
CA VAL A 272 15.49 8.52 12.17
C VAL A 272 16.20 9.84 11.93
N MET A 273 15.51 10.79 11.29
CA MET A 273 16.01 12.14 11.03
C MET A 273 14.84 13.10 10.79
N GLU A 274 15.13 14.38 10.94
CA GLU A 274 14.30 15.49 10.52
C GLU A 274 15.19 16.40 9.67
N ASP A 275 14.86 16.50 8.38
CA ASP A 275 15.73 17.04 7.34
C ASP A 275 17.06 16.26 7.18
N GLY A 276 17.86 16.64 6.18
CA GLY A 276 19.18 16.05 5.91
C GLY A 276 19.15 14.72 5.15
N CYS A 277 17.99 14.30 4.64
CA CYS A 277 17.91 13.13 3.77
C CYS A 277 18.71 13.38 2.48
N PRO A 278 19.51 12.42 1.99
CA PRO A 278 20.28 12.56 0.75
C PRO A 278 19.43 12.89 -0.50
N CYS A 279 18.13 12.61 -0.45
CA CYS A 279 17.20 12.97 -1.51
C CYS A 279 16.81 14.45 -1.57
N GLY A 280 17.25 15.25 -0.58
CA GLY A 280 16.96 16.69 -0.49
C GLY A 280 15.55 17.04 -0.02
N ARG A 281 14.68 16.05 0.28
CA ARG A 281 13.35 16.31 0.86
C ARG A 281 13.48 16.68 2.33
N HIS A 282 12.69 17.67 2.74
CA HIS A 282 12.58 18.13 4.12
C HIS A 282 11.50 17.35 4.88
N GLY A 283 11.53 17.44 6.21
CA GLY A 283 10.60 16.81 7.13
C GLY A 283 11.15 15.54 7.78
N LYS A 284 10.28 14.89 8.57
CA LYS A 284 10.63 13.70 9.34
C LYS A 284 10.70 12.47 8.45
N VAL A 285 11.70 11.64 8.74
CA VAL A 285 11.86 10.28 8.22
C VAL A 285 11.76 9.31 9.37
N VAL A 286 11.01 8.23 9.18
CA VAL A 286 10.77 7.25 10.23
C VAL A 286 11.15 5.84 9.81
N GLU A 287 11.39 5.00 10.80
CA GLU A 287 11.55 3.56 10.63
C GLU A 287 10.45 2.87 11.44
N VAL A 288 9.66 2.02 10.78
CA VAL A 288 8.54 1.28 11.38
C VAL A 288 8.97 -0.16 11.62
N PHE A 289 8.78 -0.65 12.84
CA PHE A 289 9.18 -2.00 13.28
C PHE A 289 8.01 -3.00 13.31
N GLY A 290 6.79 -2.53 12.99
CA GLY A 290 5.56 -3.31 13.07
C GLY A 290 4.79 -3.04 14.37
N ARG A 291 3.83 -3.91 14.69
CA ARG A 291 2.94 -3.75 15.85
C ARG A 291 3.64 -4.08 17.16
N ALA A 292 3.26 -3.37 18.22
CA ALA A 292 3.66 -3.64 19.60
C ALA A 292 3.31 -5.09 20.00
N GLU A 293 4.13 -5.67 20.87
CA GLU A 293 3.91 -7.03 21.37
C GLU A 293 2.53 -7.14 22.05
N GLY A 294 1.74 -8.14 21.66
CA GLY A 294 0.38 -8.36 22.17
C GLY A 294 -0.74 -7.72 21.35
N ALA A 295 -0.45 -6.87 20.36
CA ALA A 295 -1.44 -6.37 19.40
C ALA A 295 -1.76 -7.42 18.31
N GLU A 296 -2.97 -7.40 17.73
CA GLU A 296 -3.38 -8.35 16.68
C GLU A 296 -2.39 -8.35 15.50
N ALA A 297 -1.90 -9.52 15.09
CA ALA A 297 -0.68 -9.62 14.28
C ALA A 297 -0.86 -9.56 12.75
N LYS A 298 -2.10 -9.50 12.23
CA LYS A 298 -2.36 -9.62 10.78
C LYS A 298 -2.59 -8.23 10.14
N GLY A 299 -2.04 -8.04 8.93
CA GLY A 299 -2.13 -6.78 8.17
C GLY A 299 -2.81 -6.97 6.81
N CYS A 300 -3.08 -5.86 6.10
CA CYS A 300 -3.86 -5.83 4.86
C CYS A 300 -3.37 -6.80 3.76
N GLY A 301 -2.05 -6.89 3.57
CA GLY A 301 -1.44 -7.77 2.57
C GLY A 301 -1.67 -9.26 2.83
N ALA A 302 -1.64 -9.66 4.11
CA ALA A 302 -1.87 -11.05 4.54
C ALA A 302 -3.32 -11.51 4.33
N ASN A 303 -4.31 -10.62 4.44
CA ASN A 303 -5.71 -11.01 4.28
C ASN A 303 -6.08 -11.34 2.82
N ILE A 304 -5.57 -10.59 1.85
CA ILE A 304 -5.80 -10.90 0.42
C ILE A 304 -5.09 -12.21 0.05
N ALA A 305 -3.95 -12.44 0.68
CA ALA A 305 -3.19 -13.68 0.63
C ALA A 305 -4.00 -14.89 1.14
N ASP A 306 -4.59 -14.81 2.34
CA ASP A 306 -5.48 -15.84 2.89
C ASP A 306 -6.67 -16.11 1.93
N MET A 307 -7.27 -15.06 1.36
CA MET A 307 -8.36 -15.20 0.37
C MET A 307 -7.93 -15.83 -0.96
N ALA A 308 -6.63 -15.91 -1.24
CA ALA A 308 -6.07 -16.63 -2.37
C ALA A 308 -5.77 -18.12 -2.06
N GLY A 309 -6.15 -18.59 -0.86
CA GLY A 309 -5.95 -19.98 -0.42
C GLY A 309 -4.50 -20.33 -0.12
N LEU A 310 -3.70 -19.35 0.34
CA LEU A 310 -2.28 -19.46 0.66
C LEU A 310 -2.01 -19.41 2.16
#